data_AF-K6ZPL3-F1
#
_entry.id   AF-K6ZPL3-F1
#
_cell.length_a   1.000
_cell.length_b   1.000
_cell.length_c   1.000
_cell.angle_alpha   90.00
_cell.angle_beta   90.00
_cell.angle_gamma   90.00
#
_symmetry.space_group_name_H-M   'P 1'
#
loop_
_entity.id
_entity.type
_entity.pdbx_description
1 polymer ?
#
loop_
_entity_poly.entity_id
_entity_poly.type
_entity_poly.pdbx_seq_one_letter_code
_entity_poly.pdbx_strand_id
1 'polypeptide(L)'
;MASTPLANKNIIVVGLGLTGLSCVTFLLAKGANVSAMDTRAELSVTLDIPVFLGELDSKRLSAADMLVVSPGLSLQTPAIQTAIDAGVQVIGDIELFAMFNSKPVLAVTGSNGKSTVATLAYEMCLAAGKKALLGGNIGIPALELLDKESDIIVLELSSFQLDTTHTLRPHVACMLNLSDDHLDRHGDMLSYQRAKLRVFRDARFSVCNRDDASTWPMTINPDVMFGLSSSERGLSWDKQSASILLNGKEFLNSQECILVGEHNMLNIQAATAMTMLAGIPLDAIKGTAKTFAGLPHRCQTVSLANNVRWINDSKATNVGATIAAIDGLASSCKGKLILIAGGDGKGADFSPLTDRFTQQVSELITLGKDGPKLAALKVGSHQVLTLNDAVKLAAKLADKNATVMLSPACASLDMFKNYQQRGDMFVAAVNGLPLTKGGQ
;
A
#
# COMPACT_ATOMS: atom_id res chain seq x y z
N MET A 1 18.38 -33.96 12.04
CA MET A 1 17.80 -32.75 11.43
C MET A 1 17.25 -33.17 10.09
N ALA A 2 15.93 -33.09 9.86
CA ALA A 2 15.38 -33.38 8.53
C ALA A 2 15.99 -32.37 7.54
N SER A 3 16.50 -32.84 6.40
CA SER A 3 17.00 -31.98 5.34
C SER A 3 15.88 -31.03 4.90
N THR A 4 16.12 -29.72 5.01
CA THR A 4 15.21 -28.72 4.46
C THR A 4 15.03 -28.95 2.95
N PRO A 5 13.88 -28.61 2.35
CA PRO A 5 13.64 -28.80 0.92
C PRO A 5 14.62 -28.02 0.01
N LEU A 6 15.41 -27.11 0.59
CA LEU A 6 16.38 -26.25 -0.11
C LEU A 6 17.84 -26.66 0.10
N ALA A 7 18.14 -27.60 1.01
CA ALA A 7 19.51 -27.98 1.32
C ALA A 7 20.23 -28.54 0.07
N ASN A 8 21.46 -28.07 -0.18
CA ASN A 8 22.32 -28.45 -1.31
C ASN A 8 21.76 -28.10 -2.71
N LYS A 9 20.64 -27.38 -2.80
CA LYS A 9 20.10 -26.88 -4.08
C LYS A 9 20.91 -25.69 -4.58
N ASN A 10 21.19 -25.66 -5.88
CA ASN A 10 21.82 -24.54 -6.54
C ASN A 10 20.74 -23.50 -6.90
N ILE A 11 20.70 -22.42 -6.13
CA ILE A 11 19.65 -21.40 -6.24
C ILE A 11 20.25 -20.07 -6.67
N ILE A 12 19.65 -19.46 -7.70
CA ILE A 12 20.06 -18.13 -8.18
C ILE A 12 19.01 -17.11 -7.77
N VAL A 13 19.42 -16.10 -7.00
CA VAL A 13 18.59 -14.93 -6.72
C VAL A 13 18.77 -13.90 -7.83
N VAL A 14 17.68 -13.55 -8.51
CA VAL A 14 17.69 -12.58 -9.62
C VAL A 14 17.11 -11.26 -9.13
N GLY A 15 17.97 -10.26 -8.95
CA GLY A 15 17.67 -8.93 -8.40
C GLY A 15 18.00 -8.80 -6.91
N LEU A 16 18.97 -7.95 -6.58
CA LEU A 16 19.55 -7.70 -5.25
C LEU A 16 19.07 -6.37 -4.65
N GLY A 17 17.76 -6.14 -4.66
CA GLY A 17 17.13 -5.11 -3.83
C GLY A 17 16.99 -5.58 -2.37
N LEU A 18 16.27 -4.83 -1.52
CA LEU A 18 16.03 -5.21 -0.12
C LEU A 18 15.46 -6.64 0.01
N THR A 19 14.45 -6.97 -0.80
CA THR A 19 13.86 -8.32 -0.87
C THR A 19 14.86 -9.38 -1.39
N GLY A 20 15.70 -9.04 -2.37
CA GLY A 20 16.71 -9.97 -2.88
C GLY A 20 17.74 -10.34 -1.81
N LEU A 21 18.15 -9.37 -0.99
CA LEU A 21 19.08 -9.58 0.11
C LEU A 21 18.47 -10.45 1.22
N SER A 22 17.18 -10.28 1.52
CA SER A 22 16.49 -11.17 2.47
C SER A 22 16.40 -12.60 1.93
N CYS A 23 16.16 -12.79 0.63
CA CYS A 23 16.21 -14.10 -0.01
C CYS A 23 17.59 -14.75 0.10
N VAL A 24 18.68 -14.04 -0.24
CA VAL A 24 20.05 -14.57 -0.12
C VAL A 24 20.33 -15.04 1.32
N THR A 25 20.02 -14.19 2.29
CA THR A 25 20.24 -14.48 3.72
C THR A 25 19.47 -15.73 4.16
N PHE A 26 18.18 -15.80 3.79
CA PHE A 26 17.33 -16.93 4.13
C PHE A 26 17.81 -18.24 3.50
N LEU A 27 18.14 -18.23 2.21
CA LEU A 27 18.57 -19.42 1.48
C LEU A 27 19.89 -20.00 2.03
N LEU A 28 20.86 -19.13 2.35
CA LEU A 28 22.11 -19.53 3.01
C LEU A 28 21.83 -20.20 4.36
N ALA A 29 20.93 -19.61 5.17
CA ALA A 29 20.52 -20.19 6.46
C ALA A 29 19.79 -21.54 6.33
N LYS A 30 19.20 -21.85 5.17
CA LYS A 30 18.60 -23.16 4.86
C LYS A 30 19.56 -24.16 4.21
N GLY A 31 20.84 -23.80 4.05
CA GLY A 31 21.88 -24.69 3.51
C GLY A 31 21.86 -24.83 1.99
N ALA A 32 21.30 -23.86 1.26
CA ALA A 32 21.35 -23.84 -0.19
C ALA A 32 22.72 -23.34 -0.71
N ASN A 33 23.09 -23.74 -1.93
CA ASN A 33 24.21 -23.17 -2.66
C ASN A 33 23.71 -21.94 -3.42
N VAL A 34 23.96 -20.75 -2.88
CA VAL A 34 23.37 -19.50 -3.38
C VAL A 34 24.35 -18.76 -4.28
N SER A 35 23.85 -18.28 -5.43
CA SER A 35 24.49 -17.21 -6.21
C SER A 35 23.46 -16.15 -6.58
N ALA A 36 23.90 -15.01 -7.08
CA ALA A 36 22.99 -13.91 -7.42
C ALA A 36 23.35 -13.23 -8.75
N MET A 37 22.32 -12.69 -9.40
CA MET A 37 22.44 -11.93 -10.64
C MET A 37 21.65 -10.64 -10.54
N ASP A 38 22.21 -9.53 -11.02
CA ASP A 38 21.52 -8.23 -11.04
C ASP A 38 21.87 -7.45 -12.32
N THR A 39 20.87 -6.79 -12.91
CA THR A 39 21.05 -6.04 -14.16
C THR A 39 21.80 -4.72 -13.99
N ARG A 40 21.97 -4.25 -12.74
CA ARG A 40 22.78 -3.09 -12.43
C ARG A 40 24.26 -3.42 -12.58
N ALA A 41 25.03 -2.47 -13.11
CA ALA A 41 26.48 -2.59 -13.25
C ALA A 41 27.21 -2.54 -11.90
N GLU A 42 26.62 -1.90 -10.88
CA GLU A 42 27.19 -1.76 -9.55
C GLU A 42 26.11 -1.94 -8.47
N LEU A 43 26.53 -2.44 -7.31
CA LEU A 43 25.70 -2.63 -6.13
C LEU A 43 26.30 -1.87 -4.94
N SER A 44 25.44 -1.40 -4.04
CA SER A 44 25.85 -0.75 -2.79
C SER A 44 26.23 -1.73 -1.67
N VAL A 45 26.23 -3.03 -1.94
CA VAL A 45 26.40 -4.10 -0.95
C VAL A 45 27.37 -5.16 -1.47
N THR A 46 28.18 -5.69 -0.58
CA THR A 46 29.09 -6.81 -0.85
C THR A 46 28.52 -8.06 -0.17
N LEU A 47 28.47 -9.17 -0.89
CA LEU A 47 27.97 -10.45 -0.39
C LEU A 47 29.05 -11.52 -0.53
N ASP A 48 29.13 -12.42 0.44
CA ASP A 48 30.04 -13.57 0.42
C ASP A 48 29.44 -14.75 -0.36
N ILE A 49 29.00 -14.47 -1.59
CA ILE A 49 28.47 -15.43 -2.56
C ILE A 49 28.90 -15.00 -3.97
N PRO A 50 28.86 -15.88 -4.98
CA PRO A 50 29.04 -15.47 -6.37
C PRO A 50 27.94 -14.48 -6.79
N VAL A 51 28.34 -13.28 -7.21
CA VAL A 51 27.45 -12.23 -7.72
C VAL A 51 27.86 -11.86 -9.15
N PHE A 52 26.89 -11.81 -10.05
CA PHE A 52 27.11 -11.46 -11.45
C PHE A 52 26.27 -10.24 -11.84
N LEU A 53 26.93 -9.22 -12.38
CA LEU A 53 26.34 -7.92 -12.67
C LEU A 53 26.22 -7.70 -14.18
N GLY A 54 25.22 -6.94 -14.60
CA GLY A 54 24.94 -6.64 -16.00
C GLY A 54 23.94 -7.63 -16.62
N GLU A 55 24.13 -7.98 -17.90
CA GLU A 55 23.16 -8.80 -18.62
C GLU A 55 22.94 -10.17 -17.96
N LEU A 56 21.68 -10.63 -17.95
CA LEU A 56 21.33 -11.94 -17.40
C LEU A 56 21.76 -13.06 -18.35
N ASP A 57 22.80 -13.79 -17.97
CA ASP A 57 23.28 -15.01 -18.63
C ASP A 57 22.27 -16.17 -18.53
N SER A 58 21.60 -16.47 -19.64
CA SER A 58 20.62 -17.55 -19.76
C SER A 58 21.20 -18.94 -19.48
N LYS A 59 22.46 -19.21 -19.85
CA LYS A 59 23.06 -20.54 -19.61
C LYS A 59 23.23 -20.80 -18.13
N ARG A 60 23.63 -19.76 -17.38
CA ARG A 60 23.74 -19.85 -15.93
C ARG A 60 22.39 -20.04 -15.27
N LEU A 61 21.37 -19.27 -15.69
CA LEU A 61 20.01 -19.41 -15.17
C LEU A 61 19.45 -20.81 -15.43
N SER A 62 19.63 -21.37 -16.64
CA SER A 62 19.16 -22.72 -17.00
C SER A 62 19.88 -23.86 -16.28
N ALA A 63 21.04 -23.62 -15.66
CA ALA A 63 21.79 -24.63 -14.91
C ALA A 63 21.41 -24.69 -13.42
N ALA A 64 20.57 -23.76 -12.94
CA ALA A 64 20.12 -23.73 -11.56
C ALA A 64 19.05 -24.80 -11.28
N ASP A 65 18.94 -25.24 -10.03
CA ASP A 65 17.78 -26.01 -9.59
C ASP A 65 16.54 -25.11 -9.49
N MET A 66 16.73 -23.84 -9.11
CA MET A 66 15.66 -22.89 -8.85
C MET A 66 16.15 -21.45 -9.01
N LEU A 67 15.27 -20.59 -9.53
CA LEU A 67 15.44 -19.14 -9.53
C LEU A 67 14.50 -18.49 -8.50
N VAL A 68 15.03 -17.52 -7.77
CA VAL A 68 14.23 -16.64 -6.90
C VAL A 68 14.26 -15.25 -7.51
N VAL A 69 13.19 -14.90 -8.22
CA VAL A 69 13.12 -13.68 -9.03
C VAL A 69 12.44 -12.58 -8.25
N SER A 70 13.13 -11.43 -8.14
CA SER A 70 12.57 -10.22 -7.53
C SER A 70 11.28 -9.78 -8.23
N PRO A 71 10.26 -9.34 -7.50
CA PRO A 71 9.01 -8.87 -8.09
C PRO A 71 9.18 -7.62 -8.97
N GLY A 72 10.36 -6.97 -9.01
CA GLY A 72 10.65 -5.89 -9.94
C GLY A 72 11.04 -6.35 -11.36
N LEU A 73 11.38 -7.63 -11.55
CA LEU A 73 11.82 -8.17 -12.85
C LEU A 73 10.71 -8.89 -13.58
N SER A 74 10.60 -8.65 -14.88
CA SER A 74 9.63 -9.35 -15.72
C SER A 74 10.03 -10.81 -15.91
N LEU A 75 9.09 -11.74 -15.71
CA LEU A 75 9.29 -13.15 -16.05
C LEU A 75 9.45 -13.35 -17.57
N GLN A 76 8.98 -12.39 -18.37
CA GLN A 76 9.12 -12.37 -19.82
C GLN A 76 10.53 -11.94 -20.29
N THR A 77 11.45 -11.63 -19.36
CA THR A 77 12.84 -11.37 -19.74
C THR A 77 13.42 -12.60 -20.45
N PRO A 78 14.00 -12.47 -21.66
CA PRO A 78 14.38 -13.62 -22.49
C PRO A 78 15.23 -14.67 -21.77
N ALA A 79 16.20 -14.23 -20.95
CA ALA A 79 17.04 -15.15 -20.20
C ALA A 79 16.28 -15.95 -19.12
N ILE A 80 15.27 -15.35 -18.50
CA ILE A 80 14.40 -16.02 -17.52
C ILE A 80 13.47 -17.00 -18.23
N GLN A 81 12.89 -16.61 -19.38
CA GLN A 81 12.04 -17.50 -20.17
C GLN A 81 12.81 -18.74 -20.65
N THR A 82 14.06 -18.57 -21.11
CA THR A 82 14.93 -19.71 -21.48
C THR A 82 15.16 -20.67 -20.30
N ALA A 83 15.26 -20.16 -19.07
CA ALA A 83 15.38 -21.02 -17.88
C ALA A 83 14.07 -21.76 -17.55
N ILE A 84 12.92 -21.07 -17.67
CA ILE A 84 11.59 -21.68 -17.53
C ILE A 84 11.41 -22.80 -18.56
N ASP A 85 11.74 -22.54 -19.82
CA ASP A 85 11.62 -23.52 -20.92
C ASP A 85 12.57 -24.73 -20.72
N ALA A 86 13.69 -24.52 -20.03
CA ALA A 86 14.60 -25.58 -19.60
C ALA A 86 14.11 -26.38 -18.37
N GLY A 87 12.94 -26.03 -17.82
CA GLY A 87 12.33 -26.71 -16.67
C GLY A 87 12.82 -26.23 -15.30
N VAL A 88 13.55 -25.11 -15.25
CA VAL A 88 14.00 -24.53 -13.98
C VAL A 88 12.80 -23.96 -13.23
N GLN A 89 12.69 -24.30 -11.94
CA GLN A 89 11.63 -23.76 -11.09
C GLN A 89 11.87 -22.27 -10.84
N VAL A 90 10.90 -21.41 -11.16
CA VAL A 90 10.99 -19.96 -10.92
C VAL A 90 9.96 -19.54 -9.88
N ILE A 91 10.44 -18.98 -8.77
CA ILE A 91 9.61 -18.55 -7.63
C ILE A 91 9.97 -17.15 -7.16
N GLY A 92 9.14 -16.58 -6.27
CA GLY A 92 9.39 -15.30 -5.61
C GLY A 92 9.67 -15.45 -4.11
N ASP A 93 9.86 -14.31 -3.45
CA ASP A 93 10.04 -14.22 -2.00
C ASP A 93 8.81 -14.72 -1.21
N ILE A 94 7.61 -14.43 -1.72
CA ILE A 94 6.35 -14.86 -1.09
C ILE A 94 6.16 -16.38 -1.18
N GLU A 95 6.64 -17.01 -2.25
CA GLU A 95 6.61 -18.47 -2.37
C GLU A 95 7.59 -19.13 -1.39
N LEU A 96 8.81 -18.61 -1.28
CA LEU A 96 9.75 -19.04 -0.24
C LEU A 96 9.14 -18.86 1.16
N PHE A 97 8.44 -17.76 1.42
CA PHE A 97 7.72 -17.57 2.67
C PHE A 97 6.65 -18.64 2.87
N ALA A 98 5.82 -18.90 1.85
CA ALA A 98 4.73 -19.86 1.92
C ALA A 98 5.21 -21.29 2.21
N MET A 99 6.35 -21.69 1.64
CA MET A 99 6.95 -23.01 1.85
C MET A 99 7.34 -23.30 3.31
N PHE A 100 7.61 -22.26 4.10
CA PHE A 100 8.14 -22.39 5.47
C PHE A 100 7.22 -21.81 6.55
N ASN A 101 6.20 -21.03 6.17
CA ASN A 101 5.26 -20.46 7.12
C ASN A 101 4.25 -21.50 7.61
N SER A 102 4.06 -21.57 8.93
CA SER A 102 3.04 -22.39 9.58
C SER A 102 1.89 -21.59 10.19
N LYS A 103 1.97 -20.25 10.14
CA LYS A 103 1.05 -19.35 10.85
C LYS A 103 -0.12 -18.92 9.97
N PRO A 104 -1.29 -18.58 10.55
CA PRO A 104 -2.41 -18.02 9.78
C PRO A 104 -2.02 -16.73 9.05
N VAL A 105 -2.40 -16.65 7.77
CA VAL A 105 -2.13 -15.48 6.90
C VAL A 105 -3.43 -14.81 6.48
N LEU A 106 -3.53 -13.50 6.65
CA LEU A 106 -4.53 -12.65 6.00
C LEU A 106 -3.89 -12.01 4.77
N ALA A 107 -4.24 -12.49 3.58
CA ALA A 107 -3.65 -12.02 2.33
C ALA A 107 -4.59 -11.05 1.61
N VAL A 108 -4.11 -9.84 1.30
CA VAL A 108 -4.87 -8.82 0.57
C VAL A 108 -4.15 -8.36 -0.69
N THR A 109 -4.88 -8.30 -1.80
CA THR A 109 -4.44 -7.71 -3.07
C THR A 109 -5.54 -6.82 -3.67
N GLY A 110 -5.26 -6.22 -4.84
CA GLY A 110 -6.15 -5.27 -5.52
C GLY A 110 -5.36 -4.23 -6.32
N SER A 111 -6.02 -3.41 -7.11
CA SER A 111 -5.36 -2.24 -7.72
C SER A 111 -5.14 -1.17 -6.65
N ASN A 112 -6.18 -0.82 -5.90
CA ASN A 112 -6.18 0.25 -4.90
C ASN A 112 -6.61 -0.25 -3.50
N GLY A 113 -6.28 0.53 -2.46
CA GLY A 113 -6.71 0.27 -1.08
C GLY A 113 -5.92 -0.79 -0.31
N LYS A 114 -5.09 -1.61 -0.99
CA LYS A 114 -4.32 -2.72 -0.40
C LYS A 114 -3.62 -2.38 0.92
N SER A 115 -2.80 -1.34 0.91
CA SER A 115 -2.01 -0.93 2.07
C SER A 115 -2.88 -0.45 3.23
N THR A 116 -3.98 0.25 2.91
CA THR A 116 -4.95 0.71 3.91
C THR A 116 -5.62 -0.48 4.58
N VAL A 117 -6.09 -1.45 3.80
CA VAL A 117 -6.76 -2.66 4.32
C VAL A 117 -5.78 -3.54 5.10
N ALA A 118 -4.57 -3.78 4.58
CA ALA A 118 -3.55 -4.57 5.26
C ALA A 118 -3.18 -3.97 6.63
N THR A 119 -2.97 -2.65 6.68
CA THR A 119 -2.62 -1.96 7.92
C THR A 119 -3.78 -1.92 8.89
N LEU A 120 -5.00 -1.64 8.41
CA LEU A 120 -6.19 -1.64 9.25
C LEU A 120 -6.45 -3.03 9.85
N ALA A 121 -6.35 -4.09 9.04
CA ALA A 121 -6.49 -5.46 9.52
C ALA A 121 -5.41 -5.83 10.54
N TYR A 122 -4.17 -5.38 10.32
CA TYR A 122 -3.08 -5.52 11.30
C TYR A 122 -3.39 -4.83 12.62
N GLU A 123 -3.82 -3.56 12.59
CA GLU A 123 -4.18 -2.81 13.81
C GLU A 123 -5.39 -3.41 14.54
N MET A 124 -6.38 -3.93 13.82
CA MET A 124 -7.51 -4.65 14.40
C MET A 124 -7.06 -5.91 15.14
N CYS A 125 -6.09 -6.65 14.58
CA CYS A 125 -5.49 -7.80 15.26
C CYS A 125 -4.73 -7.39 16.52
N LEU A 126 -3.95 -6.31 16.47
CA LEU A 126 -3.24 -5.78 17.65
C LEU A 126 -4.21 -5.32 18.75
N ALA A 127 -5.29 -4.62 18.37
CA ALA A 127 -6.30 -4.14 19.32
C ALA A 127 -7.03 -5.29 20.04
N ALA A 128 -7.11 -6.46 19.41
CA ALA A 128 -7.62 -7.69 20.03
C ALA A 128 -6.55 -8.47 20.82
N GLY A 129 -5.36 -7.89 21.04
CA GLY A 129 -4.28 -8.49 21.81
C GLY A 129 -3.52 -9.61 21.08
N LYS A 130 -3.69 -9.76 19.75
CA LYS A 130 -2.90 -10.72 18.97
C LYS A 130 -1.49 -10.19 18.72
N LYS A 131 -0.51 -11.09 18.74
CA LYS A 131 0.82 -10.85 18.17
C LYS A 131 0.73 -10.88 16.65
N ALA A 132 0.32 -9.76 16.05
CA ALA A 132 0.22 -9.62 14.61
C ALA A 132 1.55 -9.16 14.01
N LEU A 133 1.81 -9.54 12.75
CA LEU A 133 2.88 -8.97 11.93
C LEU A 133 2.29 -8.48 10.61
N LEU A 134 2.90 -7.44 10.03
CA LEU A 134 2.53 -6.88 8.73
C LEU A 134 3.75 -6.92 7.80
N GLY A 135 3.56 -7.45 6.59
CA GLY A 135 4.64 -7.48 5.60
C GLY A 135 4.19 -7.77 4.17
N GLY A 136 5.13 -8.23 3.36
CA GLY A 136 4.93 -8.50 1.93
C GLY A 136 5.38 -7.31 1.09
N ASN A 137 4.46 -6.70 0.33
CA ASN A 137 4.73 -5.54 -0.52
C ASN A 137 4.95 -4.23 0.26
N ILE A 138 4.52 -4.18 1.52
CA ILE A 138 4.78 -3.09 2.46
C ILE A 138 5.36 -3.63 3.76
N GLY A 139 5.92 -2.75 4.59
CA GLY A 139 6.46 -3.14 5.89
C GLY A 139 7.72 -3.99 5.74
N ILE A 140 7.76 -5.10 6.47
CA ILE A 140 8.92 -5.99 6.55
C ILE A 140 8.87 -7.01 5.40
N PRO A 141 9.98 -7.32 4.71
CA PRO A 141 10.03 -8.41 3.73
C PRO A 141 9.51 -9.72 4.31
N ALA A 142 8.70 -10.48 3.55
CA ALA A 142 7.96 -11.62 4.10
C ALA A 142 8.85 -12.67 4.79
N LEU A 143 10.05 -12.93 4.25
CA LEU A 143 10.99 -13.90 4.82
C LEU A 143 11.48 -13.54 6.23
N GLU A 144 11.62 -12.25 6.54
CA GLU A 144 12.02 -11.79 7.88
C GLU A 144 10.90 -11.97 8.93
N LEU A 145 9.67 -12.26 8.49
CA LEU A 145 8.55 -12.54 9.40
C LEU A 145 8.59 -13.97 9.95
N LEU A 146 9.29 -14.89 9.28
CA LEU A 146 9.33 -16.30 9.65
C LEU A 146 9.98 -16.51 11.03
N ASP A 147 11.01 -15.74 11.34
CA ASP A 147 11.80 -15.89 12.57
C ASP A 147 11.20 -15.13 13.78
N LYS A 148 10.08 -14.43 13.59
CA LYS A 148 9.44 -13.62 14.64
C LYS A 148 8.29 -14.40 15.28
N GLU A 149 8.08 -14.31 16.58
CA GLU A 149 6.88 -14.88 17.22
C GLU A 149 5.61 -14.13 16.79
N SER A 150 4.59 -14.85 16.30
CA SER A 150 3.31 -14.24 15.94
C SER A 150 2.14 -15.23 15.93
N ASP A 151 0.95 -14.72 16.24
CA ASP A 151 -0.32 -15.45 16.16
C ASP A 151 -0.92 -15.39 14.76
N ILE A 152 -0.65 -14.30 14.03
CA ILE A 152 -1.22 -14.01 12.72
C ILE A 152 -0.30 -13.11 11.91
N ILE A 153 -0.29 -13.30 10.59
CA ILE A 153 0.46 -12.47 9.65
C ILE A 153 -0.50 -11.84 8.67
N VAL A 154 -0.39 -10.53 8.46
CA VAL A 154 -1.11 -9.81 7.41
C VAL A 154 -0.14 -9.52 6.27
N LEU A 155 -0.46 -10.00 5.07
CA LEU A 155 0.36 -9.80 3.87
C LEU A 155 -0.37 -8.90 2.88
N GLU A 156 0.26 -7.79 2.52
CA GLU A 156 -0.08 -7.08 1.30
C GLU A 156 0.65 -7.73 0.12
N LEU A 157 -0.09 -8.14 -0.91
CA LEU A 157 0.48 -8.82 -2.08
C LEU A 157 0.23 -8.03 -3.36
N SER A 158 1.29 -7.79 -4.12
CA SER A 158 1.20 -7.28 -5.51
C SER A 158 0.81 -8.39 -6.49
N SER A 159 0.39 -8.02 -7.71
CA SER A 159 0.18 -9.01 -8.78
C SER A 159 1.49 -9.72 -9.15
N PHE A 160 2.61 -8.98 -9.16
CA PHE A 160 3.93 -9.52 -9.49
C PHE A 160 4.41 -10.58 -8.51
N GLN A 161 4.15 -10.39 -7.20
CA GLN A 161 4.45 -11.41 -6.20
C GLN A 161 3.55 -12.63 -6.38
N LEU A 162 2.26 -12.43 -6.69
CA LEU A 162 1.32 -13.53 -6.91
C LEU A 162 1.63 -14.33 -8.18
N ASP A 163 2.28 -13.75 -9.20
CA ASP A 163 2.73 -14.48 -10.41
C ASP A 163 3.68 -15.64 -10.09
N THR A 164 4.56 -15.44 -9.11
CA THR A 164 5.57 -16.41 -8.72
C THR A 164 5.24 -17.14 -7.42
N THR A 165 3.97 -17.04 -6.96
CA THR A 165 3.47 -17.71 -5.76
C THR A 165 2.51 -18.83 -6.12
N HIS A 166 2.71 -20.00 -5.52
CA HIS A 166 2.04 -21.24 -5.86
C HIS A 166 1.54 -22.02 -4.65
N THR A 167 2.22 -21.93 -3.50
CA THR A 167 1.91 -22.74 -2.31
C THR A 167 1.39 -21.93 -1.12
N LEU A 168 1.18 -20.63 -1.29
CA LEU A 168 0.53 -19.82 -0.25
C LEU A 168 -0.90 -20.32 -0.01
N ARG A 169 -1.22 -20.62 1.25
CA ARG A 169 -2.55 -21.04 1.70
C ARG A 169 -3.08 -20.04 2.72
N PRO A 170 -3.69 -18.92 2.28
CA PRO A 170 -4.17 -17.90 3.20
C PRO A 170 -5.23 -18.47 4.15
N HIS A 171 -5.20 -18.03 5.41
CA HIS A 171 -6.34 -18.22 6.30
C HIS A 171 -7.54 -17.42 5.81
N VAL A 172 -7.31 -16.19 5.36
CA VAL A 172 -8.31 -15.37 4.66
C VAL A 172 -7.66 -14.69 3.47
N ALA A 173 -8.32 -14.72 2.31
CA ALA A 173 -7.89 -14.04 1.10
C ALA A 173 -8.93 -12.98 0.66
N CYS A 174 -8.43 -11.84 0.19
CA CYS A 174 -9.25 -10.79 -0.39
C CYS A 174 -8.55 -10.12 -1.58
N MET A 175 -9.29 -9.91 -2.67
CA MET A 175 -8.93 -8.98 -3.73
C MET A 175 -9.95 -7.84 -3.71
N LEU A 176 -9.47 -6.61 -3.52
CA LEU A 176 -10.32 -5.47 -3.18
C LEU A 176 -11.10 -4.91 -4.37
N ASN A 177 -10.42 -4.77 -5.50
CA ASN A 177 -10.90 -4.11 -6.72
C ASN A 177 -9.93 -4.42 -7.87
N LEU A 178 -10.42 -4.28 -9.10
CA LEU A 178 -9.62 -4.28 -10.31
C LEU A 178 -9.85 -2.99 -11.10
N SER A 179 -8.76 -2.29 -11.40
CA SER A 179 -8.74 -1.13 -12.29
C SER A 179 -7.42 -1.10 -13.06
N ASP A 180 -7.40 -0.41 -14.20
CA ASP A 180 -6.23 -0.27 -15.07
C ASP A 180 -4.99 0.16 -14.28
N ASP A 181 -4.00 -0.73 -14.24
CA ASP A 181 -2.72 -0.56 -13.56
C ASP A 181 -1.75 -1.63 -14.10
N HIS A 182 -0.47 -1.30 -14.27
CA HIS A 182 0.59 -2.24 -14.67
C HIS A 182 0.39 -3.06 -15.97
N LEU A 183 -0.33 -2.52 -16.96
CA LEU A 183 -0.55 -3.20 -18.26
C LEU A 183 0.72 -3.38 -19.09
N ASP A 184 1.72 -2.52 -18.90
CA ASP A 184 3.06 -2.64 -19.48
C ASP A 184 3.74 -3.97 -19.15
N ARG A 185 3.38 -4.57 -18.02
CA ARG A 185 3.96 -5.84 -17.54
C ARG A 185 3.08 -7.06 -17.76
N HIS A 186 1.76 -6.90 -17.65
CA HIS A 186 0.80 -8.00 -17.80
C HIS A 186 0.31 -8.18 -19.24
N GLY A 187 0.57 -7.21 -20.12
CA GLY A 187 0.08 -7.19 -21.49
C GLY A 187 -1.38 -6.76 -21.59
N ASP A 188 -2.27 -7.45 -20.85
CA ASP A 188 -3.70 -7.16 -20.84
C ASP A 188 -4.34 -7.26 -19.44
N MET A 189 -5.56 -6.73 -19.30
CA MET A 189 -6.31 -6.71 -18.05
C MET A 189 -6.69 -8.11 -17.54
N LEU A 190 -6.90 -9.08 -18.45
CA LEU A 190 -7.28 -10.44 -18.06
C LEU A 190 -6.11 -11.17 -17.39
N SER A 191 -4.90 -10.96 -17.91
CA SER A 191 -3.66 -11.50 -17.35
C SER A 191 -3.37 -10.86 -15.99
N TYR A 192 -3.55 -9.54 -15.87
CA TYR A 192 -3.44 -8.83 -14.59
C TYR A 192 -4.46 -9.32 -13.55
N GLN A 193 -5.71 -9.53 -13.96
CA GLN A 193 -6.75 -10.10 -13.12
C GLN A 193 -6.38 -11.51 -12.65
N ARG A 194 -6.02 -12.40 -13.59
CA ARG A 194 -5.61 -13.79 -13.30
C ARG A 194 -4.46 -13.83 -12.30
N ALA A 195 -3.50 -12.92 -12.43
CA ALA A 195 -2.40 -12.81 -11.48
C ALA A 195 -2.89 -12.55 -10.05
N LYS A 196 -3.79 -11.58 -9.87
CA LYS A 196 -4.35 -11.27 -8.54
C LYS A 196 -5.25 -12.38 -7.99
N LEU A 197 -6.06 -13.03 -8.84
CA LEU A 197 -6.98 -14.08 -8.41
C LEU A 197 -6.25 -15.29 -7.79
N ARG A 198 -4.95 -15.47 -8.05
CA ARG A 198 -4.11 -16.47 -7.37
C ARG A 198 -4.10 -16.32 -5.85
N VAL A 199 -4.41 -15.14 -5.30
CA VAL A 199 -4.53 -14.94 -3.84
C VAL A 199 -5.55 -15.89 -3.20
N PHE A 200 -6.57 -16.33 -3.93
CA PHE A 200 -7.60 -17.23 -3.41
C PHE A 200 -7.21 -18.71 -3.45
N ARG A 201 -6.08 -19.07 -4.07
CA ARG A 201 -5.64 -20.45 -4.19
C ARG A 201 -5.48 -21.05 -2.80
N ASP A 202 -6.17 -22.17 -2.55
CA ASP A 202 -6.17 -22.91 -1.29
C ASP A 202 -6.47 -22.04 -0.04
N ALA A 203 -7.15 -20.90 -0.23
CA ALA A 203 -7.55 -20.04 0.88
C ALA A 203 -8.63 -20.73 1.71
N ARG A 204 -8.50 -20.70 3.05
CA ARG A 204 -9.51 -21.27 3.94
C ARG A 204 -10.82 -20.47 3.92
N PHE A 205 -10.72 -19.15 3.87
CA PHE A 205 -11.84 -18.25 3.77
C PHE A 205 -11.62 -17.18 2.71
N SER A 206 -12.71 -16.72 2.11
CA SER A 206 -12.73 -15.77 1.00
C SER A 206 -13.60 -14.55 1.30
N VAL A 207 -13.04 -13.36 1.05
CA VAL A 207 -13.73 -12.08 1.16
C VAL A 207 -13.81 -11.43 -0.22
N CYS A 208 -15.03 -11.15 -0.69
CA CYS A 208 -15.29 -10.76 -2.08
C CYS A 208 -16.06 -9.43 -2.18
N ASN A 209 -15.68 -8.57 -3.13
CA ASN A 209 -16.33 -7.27 -3.34
C ASN A 209 -17.58 -7.38 -4.21
N ARG A 210 -18.78 -7.51 -3.66
CA ARG A 210 -20.03 -7.70 -4.41
C ARG A 210 -20.23 -6.76 -5.61
N ASP A 211 -19.66 -5.55 -5.58
CA ASP A 211 -19.81 -4.56 -6.63
C ASP A 211 -18.79 -4.69 -7.78
N ASP A 212 -17.83 -5.61 -7.68
CA ASP A 212 -16.80 -5.87 -8.68
C ASP A 212 -16.56 -7.38 -8.86
N ALA A 213 -17.39 -8.02 -9.70
CA ALA A 213 -17.32 -9.45 -9.99
C ALA A 213 -15.98 -9.92 -10.60
N SER A 214 -15.12 -9.00 -11.03
CA SER A 214 -13.78 -9.35 -11.54
C SER A 214 -12.79 -9.73 -10.41
N THR A 215 -13.18 -9.51 -9.15
CA THR A 215 -12.27 -9.65 -8.00
C THR A 215 -12.31 -11.00 -7.31
N TRP A 216 -13.07 -11.98 -7.80
CA TRP A 216 -12.97 -13.36 -7.32
C TRP A 216 -13.27 -14.37 -8.41
N PRO A 217 -12.77 -15.62 -8.29
CA PRO A 217 -13.13 -16.68 -9.21
C PRO A 217 -14.62 -17.04 -9.08
N MET A 218 -15.33 -17.21 -10.20
CA MET A 218 -16.72 -17.71 -10.17
C MET A 218 -16.83 -19.13 -9.58
N THR A 219 -15.72 -19.85 -9.42
CA THR A 219 -15.65 -21.20 -8.86
C THR A 219 -15.68 -21.21 -7.32
N ILE A 220 -15.56 -20.06 -6.65
CA ILE A 220 -15.65 -20.00 -5.19
C ILE A 220 -16.99 -19.40 -4.75
N ASN A 221 -17.50 -19.90 -3.62
CA ASN A 221 -18.62 -19.28 -2.91
C ASN A 221 -18.03 -18.38 -1.81
N PRO A 222 -18.23 -17.05 -1.88
CA PRO A 222 -17.67 -16.14 -0.87
C PRO A 222 -18.18 -16.45 0.54
N ASP A 223 -17.29 -16.48 1.52
CA ASP A 223 -17.67 -16.62 2.94
C ASP A 223 -18.28 -15.33 3.47
N VAL A 224 -17.69 -14.18 3.09
CA VAL A 224 -18.22 -12.85 3.38
C VAL A 224 -18.08 -11.98 2.14
N MET A 225 -19.15 -11.29 1.79
CA MET A 225 -19.12 -10.25 0.75
C MET A 225 -19.14 -8.87 1.40
N PHE A 226 -18.50 -7.90 0.76
CA PHE A 226 -18.59 -6.48 1.10
C PHE A 226 -18.98 -5.66 -0.14
N GLY A 227 -19.45 -4.43 0.06
CA GLY A 227 -19.83 -3.56 -1.06
C GLY A 227 -20.56 -2.29 -0.62
N LEU A 228 -20.64 -1.32 -1.52
CA LEU A 228 -21.52 -0.16 -1.42
C LEU A 228 -22.97 -0.49 -1.80
N SER A 229 -23.21 -1.57 -2.54
CA SER A 229 -24.59 -2.04 -2.78
C SER A 229 -25.21 -2.64 -1.52
N SER A 230 -26.51 -2.38 -1.33
CA SER A 230 -27.30 -2.90 -0.22
C SER A 230 -27.34 -4.43 -0.21
N SER A 231 -27.33 -5.01 0.99
CA SER A 231 -27.45 -6.46 1.17
C SER A 231 -27.78 -6.82 2.62
N GLU A 232 -28.55 -7.88 2.78
CA GLU A 232 -28.87 -8.53 4.06
C GLU A 232 -27.77 -9.52 4.51
N ARG A 233 -26.74 -9.76 3.69
CA ARG A 233 -25.65 -10.70 3.99
C ARG A 233 -24.28 -10.04 3.82
N GLY A 234 -23.40 -10.33 4.78
CA GLY A 234 -22.05 -9.76 4.83
C GLY A 234 -22.08 -8.28 5.18
N LEU A 235 -21.16 -7.51 4.61
CA LEU A 235 -21.08 -6.07 4.78
C LEU A 235 -21.73 -5.35 3.59
N SER A 236 -22.43 -4.26 3.90
CA SER A 236 -23.05 -3.38 2.92
C SER A 236 -23.02 -1.93 3.39
N TRP A 237 -23.47 -1.02 2.54
CA TRP A 237 -23.52 0.41 2.82
C TRP A 237 -24.95 0.92 2.74
N ASP A 238 -25.39 1.62 3.78
CA ASP A 238 -26.60 2.42 3.73
C ASP A 238 -26.24 3.89 3.44
N LYS A 239 -26.65 4.35 2.25
CA LYS A 239 -26.43 5.72 1.81
C LYS A 239 -27.24 6.75 2.60
N GLN A 240 -28.37 6.37 3.20
CA GLN A 240 -29.23 7.30 3.93
C GLN A 240 -28.62 7.64 5.29
N SER A 241 -28.25 6.62 6.06
CA SER A 241 -27.58 6.81 7.37
C SER A 241 -26.07 7.06 7.26
N ALA A 242 -25.49 6.86 6.07
CA ALA A 242 -24.05 6.86 5.84
C ALA A 242 -23.33 5.86 6.78
N SER A 243 -23.87 4.64 6.87
CA SER A 243 -23.42 3.60 7.78
C SER A 243 -23.02 2.32 7.04
N ILE A 244 -21.99 1.66 7.55
CA ILE A 244 -21.68 0.28 7.23
C ILE A 244 -22.67 -0.61 7.98
N LEU A 245 -23.31 -1.53 7.27
CA LEU A 245 -24.17 -2.56 7.85
C LEU A 245 -23.44 -3.91 7.87
N LEU A 246 -23.71 -4.72 8.89
CA LEU A 246 -23.33 -6.13 8.97
C LEU A 246 -24.60 -6.97 9.05
N ASN A 247 -24.86 -7.78 8.03
CA ASN A 247 -26.07 -8.59 7.88
C ASN A 247 -27.36 -7.77 8.09
N GLY A 248 -27.47 -6.64 7.37
CA GLY A 248 -28.62 -5.73 7.42
C GLY A 248 -28.72 -4.85 8.67
N LYS A 249 -27.87 -5.03 9.68
CA LYS A 249 -27.87 -4.24 10.92
C LYS A 249 -26.76 -3.21 10.92
N GLU A 250 -27.04 -2.01 11.42
CA GLU A 250 -26.02 -0.98 11.56
C GLU A 250 -24.82 -1.48 12.37
N PHE A 251 -23.63 -1.42 11.75
CA PHE A 251 -22.38 -1.83 12.37
C PHE A 251 -21.55 -0.62 12.77
N LEU A 252 -21.34 0.34 11.86
CA LEU A 252 -20.48 1.50 12.09
C LEU A 252 -20.95 2.70 11.26
N ASN A 253 -21.23 3.83 11.91
CA ASN A 253 -21.56 5.05 11.21
C ASN A 253 -20.27 5.73 10.72
N SER A 254 -20.24 6.19 9.46
CA SER A 254 -19.05 6.82 8.88
C SER A 254 -18.64 8.12 9.57
N GLN A 255 -19.56 8.80 10.25
CA GLN A 255 -19.27 10.02 11.02
C GLN A 255 -18.46 9.73 12.29
N GLU A 256 -18.46 8.47 12.76
CA GLU A 256 -17.64 8.03 13.89
C GLU A 256 -16.20 7.68 13.46
N CYS A 257 -15.91 7.69 12.16
CA CYS A 257 -14.61 7.32 11.60
C CYS A 257 -13.77 8.56 11.28
N ILE A 258 -12.46 8.45 11.49
CA ILE A 258 -11.50 9.45 10.99
C ILE A 258 -11.40 9.39 9.46
N LEU A 259 -11.34 8.18 8.91
CA LEU A 259 -11.36 7.99 7.45
C LEU A 259 -12.69 8.42 6.85
N VAL A 260 -12.62 9.11 5.70
CA VAL A 260 -13.78 9.60 4.97
C VAL A 260 -13.82 9.10 3.53
N GLY A 261 -15.00 9.13 2.93
CA GLY A 261 -15.24 8.75 1.54
C GLY A 261 -15.60 7.28 1.34
N GLU A 262 -16.42 7.01 0.33
CA GLU A 262 -16.98 5.68 0.08
C GLU A 262 -15.90 4.60 -0.13
N HIS A 263 -14.79 4.94 -0.80
CA HIS A 263 -13.67 4.02 -0.99
C HIS A 263 -13.02 3.60 0.34
N ASN A 264 -12.98 4.48 1.34
CA ASN A 264 -12.48 4.12 2.66
C ASN A 264 -13.50 3.31 3.44
N MET A 265 -14.80 3.53 3.25
CA MET A 265 -15.83 2.66 3.81
C MET A 265 -15.72 1.24 3.23
N LEU A 266 -15.45 1.10 1.93
CA LEU A 266 -15.12 -0.20 1.33
C LEU A 266 -13.87 -0.82 1.96
N ASN A 267 -12.79 -0.05 2.18
CA ASN A 267 -11.60 -0.55 2.85
C ASN A 267 -11.89 -1.04 4.28
N ILE A 268 -12.70 -0.30 5.05
CA ILE A 268 -13.12 -0.69 6.39
C ILE A 268 -13.95 -1.98 6.34
N GLN A 269 -14.88 -2.10 5.39
CA GLN A 269 -15.65 -3.32 5.21
C GLN A 269 -14.75 -4.52 4.88
N ALA A 270 -13.81 -4.38 3.93
CA ALA A 270 -12.89 -5.47 3.59
C ALA A 270 -12.03 -5.91 4.79
N ALA A 271 -11.44 -4.95 5.52
CA ALA A 271 -10.66 -5.26 6.72
C ALA A 271 -11.51 -5.91 7.83
N THR A 272 -12.75 -5.45 8.01
CA THR A 272 -13.73 -6.01 8.95
C THR A 272 -14.04 -7.46 8.60
N ALA A 273 -14.36 -7.75 7.34
CA ALA A 273 -14.64 -9.10 6.88
C ALA A 273 -13.44 -10.04 7.10
N MET A 274 -12.24 -9.59 6.72
CA MET A 274 -11.02 -10.39 6.85
C MET A 274 -10.71 -10.74 8.31
N THR A 275 -10.78 -9.75 9.19
CA THR A 275 -10.44 -9.94 10.62
C THR A 275 -11.53 -10.66 11.40
N MET A 276 -12.80 -10.46 11.04
CA MET A 276 -13.91 -11.22 11.60
C MET A 276 -13.77 -12.72 11.31
N LEU A 277 -13.41 -13.10 10.08
CA LEU A 277 -13.15 -14.50 9.70
C LEU A 277 -11.90 -15.08 10.39
N ALA A 278 -10.95 -14.22 10.77
CA ALA A 278 -9.80 -14.59 11.57
C ALA A 278 -10.10 -14.71 13.08
N GLY A 279 -11.36 -14.51 13.50
CA GLY A 279 -11.79 -14.61 14.89
C GLY A 279 -11.48 -13.39 15.75
N ILE A 280 -11.24 -12.22 15.14
CA ILE A 280 -11.07 -10.96 15.87
C ILE A 280 -12.45 -10.47 16.37
N PRO A 281 -12.60 -10.11 17.67
CA PRO A 281 -13.87 -9.63 18.21
C PRO A 281 -14.36 -8.35 17.53
N LEU A 282 -15.68 -8.27 17.28
CA LEU A 282 -16.30 -7.13 16.60
C LEU A 282 -16.07 -5.79 17.33
N ASP A 283 -15.98 -5.78 18.66
CA ASP A 283 -15.72 -4.55 19.42
C ASP A 283 -14.31 -3.99 19.16
N ALA A 284 -13.30 -4.87 19.05
CA ALA A 284 -11.95 -4.47 18.69
C ALA A 284 -11.91 -3.95 17.24
N ILE A 285 -12.57 -4.65 16.32
CA ILE A 285 -12.69 -4.23 14.91
C ILE A 285 -13.33 -2.84 14.81
N LYS A 286 -14.49 -2.65 15.44
CA LYS A 286 -15.24 -1.39 15.42
C LYS A 286 -14.46 -0.26 16.09
N GLY A 287 -13.81 -0.54 17.23
CA GLY A 287 -12.96 0.42 17.93
C GLY A 287 -11.81 0.91 17.06
N THR A 288 -11.05 0.00 16.45
CA THR A 288 -9.93 0.34 15.56
C THR A 288 -10.41 1.10 14.31
N ALA A 289 -11.51 0.66 13.68
CA ALA A 289 -12.04 1.33 12.48
C ALA A 289 -12.39 2.81 12.73
N LYS A 290 -12.88 3.15 13.93
CA LYS A 290 -13.17 4.53 14.31
C LYS A 290 -11.91 5.39 14.43
N THR A 291 -10.85 4.84 15.02
CA THR A 291 -9.63 5.58 15.36
C THR A 291 -8.53 5.51 14.30
N PHE A 292 -8.68 4.65 13.30
CA PHE A 292 -7.68 4.49 12.24
C PHE A 292 -7.62 5.75 11.37
N ALA A 293 -6.46 6.40 11.35
CA ALA A 293 -6.26 7.69 10.67
C ALA A 293 -5.69 7.56 9.25
N GLY A 294 -5.51 6.33 8.76
CA GLY A 294 -4.85 6.02 7.50
C GLY A 294 -3.34 5.80 7.68
N LEU A 295 -2.65 5.58 6.56
CA LEU A 295 -1.23 5.31 6.54
C LEU A 295 -0.40 6.58 6.68
N PRO A 296 0.73 6.56 7.43
CA PRO A 296 1.65 7.67 7.47
C PRO A 296 1.96 8.21 6.07
N HIS A 297 1.82 9.53 5.92
CA HIS A 297 2.15 10.26 4.70
C HIS A 297 1.31 9.93 3.45
N ARG A 298 0.20 9.18 3.58
CA ARG A 298 -0.71 8.86 2.46
C ARG A 298 -2.14 9.24 2.78
N CYS A 299 -2.55 10.45 2.38
CA CYS A 299 -3.80 11.10 2.79
C CYS A 299 -4.13 10.91 4.29
N GLN A 300 -3.10 10.93 5.14
CA GLN A 300 -3.22 10.64 6.57
C GLN A 300 -3.88 11.83 7.26
N THR A 301 -4.98 11.62 7.98
CA THR A 301 -5.49 12.70 8.83
C THR A 301 -4.65 12.79 10.10
N VAL A 302 -3.88 13.86 10.26
CA VAL A 302 -2.93 14.03 11.37
C VAL A 302 -3.49 14.86 12.51
N SER A 303 -4.53 15.66 12.25
CA SER A 303 -5.23 16.45 13.27
C SER A 303 -6.63 16.85 12.82
N LEU A 304 -7.55 16.95 13.79
CA LEU A 304 -8.89 17.54 13.66
C LEU A 304 -9.05 18.74 14.62
N ALA A 305 -7.97 19.46 14.90
CA ALA A 305 -7.99 20.61 15.82
C ALA A 305 -8.80 21.79 15.25
N ASN A 306 -9.58 22.45 16.11
CA ASN A 306 -10.38 23.64 15.76
C ASN A 306 -11.36 23.45 14.60
N ASN A 307 -11.86 22.22 14.40
CA ASN A 307 -12.66 21.83 13.23
C ASN A 307 -11.94 22.03 11.89
N VAL A 308 -10.61 22.02 11.88
CA VAL A 308 -9.79 21.99 10.67
C VAL A 308 -9.20 20.60 10.55
N ARG A 309 -9.40 19.98 9.39
CA ARG A 309 -8.79 18.69 9.07
C ARG A 309 -7.41 18.90 8.47
N TRP A 310 -6.39 18.30 9.06
CA TRP A 310 -5.01 18.36 8.57
C TRP A 310 -4.63 17.02 7.96
N ILE A 311 -4.22 17.02 6.70
CA ILE A 311 -3.93 15.83 5.92
C ILE A 311 -2.48 15.82 5.47
N ASN A 312 -1.76 14.76 5.84
CA ASN A 312 -0.40 14.48 5.39
C ASN A 312 -0.43 13.47 4.24
N ASP A 313 -0.22 13.96 3.02
CA ASP A 313 -0.03 13.17 1.81
C ASP A 313 1.37 13.41 1.21
N SER A 314 2.40 13.49 2.07
CA SER A 314 3.78 13.73 1.64
C SER A 314 4.31 12.69 0.63
N LYS A 315 3.69 11.50 0.55
CA LYS A 315 4.00 10.45 -0.44
C LYS A 315 3.53 10.78 -1.86
N ALA A 316 2.68 11.80 -2.06
CA ALA A 316 2.33 12.30 -3.38
C ALA A 316 3.49 13.07 -4.04
N THR A 317 4.53 12.34 -4.43
CA THR A 317 5.77 12.89 -5.00
C THR A 317 5.70 13.13 -6.50
N ASN A 318 4.52 13.07 -7.12
CA ASN A 318 4.28 13.31 -8.54
C ASN A 318 2.89 13.93 -8.78
N VAL A 319 2.68 14.48 -9.97
CA VAL A 319 1.44 15.18 -10.38
C VAL A 319 0.19 14.32 -10.24
N GLY A 320 0.23 13.08 -10.74
CA GLY A 320 -0.94 12.19 -10.72
C GLY A 320 -1.41 11.85 -9.31
N ALA A 321 -0.47 11.65 -8.38
CA ALA A 321 -0.80 11.40 -6.97
C ALA A 321 -1.53 12.59 -6.34
N THR A 322 -1.06 13.82 -6.57
CA THR A 322 -1.73 15.01 -6.05
C THR A 322 -3.10 15.22 -6.67
N ILE A 323 -3.27 14.96 -7.97
CA ILE A 323 -4.60 15.00 -8.62
C ILE A 323 -5.58 14.05 -7.92
N ALA A 324 -5.17 12.79 -7.72
CA ALA A 324 -6.00 11.79 -7.07
C ALA A 324 -6.36 12.18 -5.62
N ALA A 325 -5.43 12.79 -4.89
CA ALA A 325 -5.68 13.27 -3.53
C ALA A 325 -6.70 14.42 -3.49
N ILE A 326 -6.61 15.38 -4.42
CA ILE A 326 -7.55 16.49 -4.51
C ILE A 326 -8.93 15.97 -4.91
N ASP A 327 -9.03 15.17 -5.97
CA ASP A 327 -10.31 14.64 -6.47
C ASP A 327 -11.02 13.79 -5.41
N GLY A 328 -10.26 12.99 -4.64
CA GLY A 328 -10.77 12.17 -3.55
C GLY A 328 -11.30 12.96 -2.34
N LEU A 329 -10.82 14.18 -2.12
CA LEU A 329 -11.20 15.02 -0.98
C LEU A 329 -12.22 16.09 -1.33
N ALA A 330 -12.15 16.66 -2.53
CA ALA A 330 -12.95 17.81 -2.95
C ALA A 330 -14.45 17.57 -2.74
N SER A 331 -14.95 16.37 -3.05
CA SER A 331 -16.35 15.99 -2.87
C SER A 331 -16.80 15.88 -1.41
N SER A 332 -15.86 15.69 -0.48
CA SER A 332 -16.14 15.52 0.96
C SER A 332 -15.81 16.77 1.80
N CYS A 333 -15.16 17.77 1.19
CA CYS A 333 -14.72 18.98 1.87
C CYS A 333 -15.91 19.94 2.06
N LYS A 334 -16.24 20.24 3.31
CA LYS A 334 -17.35 21.17 3.65
C LYS A 334 -16.93 22.64 3.70
N GLY A 335 -15.63 22.91 3.87
CA GLY A 335 -15.03 24.24 3.91
C GLY A 335 -13.95 24.42 2.84
N LYS A 336 -13.00 25.34 3.07
CA LYS A 336 -11.88 25.55 2.14
C LYS A 336 -10.99 24.32 2.02
N LEU A 337 -10.56 24.01 0.81
CA LEU A 337 -9.42 23.10 0.58
C LEU A 337 -8.15 23.94 0.40
N ILE A 338 -7.25 23.86 1.37
CA ILE A 338 -5.96 24.57 1.38
C ILE A 338 -4.86 23.56 1.06
N LEU A 339 -4.17 23.75 -0.06
CA LEU A 339 -3.13 22.84 -0.52
C LEU A 339 -1.74 23.42 -0.24
N ILE A 340 -0.85 22.61 0.33
CA ILE A 340 0.59 22.87 0.42
C ILE A 340 1.29 21.98 -0.60
N ALA A 341 1.98 22.59 -1.58
CA ALA A 341 2.64 21.85 -2.65
C ALA A 341 4.03 22.37 -3.06
N GLY A 342 4.90 21.49 -3.57
CA GLY A 342 6.23 21.86 -4.05
C GLY A 342 7.39 21.03 -3.50
N GLY A 343 8.58 21.31 -4.01
CA GLY A 343 9.80 20.52 -3.88
C GLY A 343 10.56 20.43 -5.21
N ASP A 344 11.28 19.33 -5.42
CA ASP A 344 11.93 19.03 -6.71
C ASP A 344 10.97 18.27 -7.64
N GLY A 345 10.49 18.96 -8.66
CA GLY A 345 9.62 18.42 -9.70
C GLY A 345 10.34 17.54 -10.72
N LYS A 346 11.68 17.50 -10.69
CA LYS A 346 12.50 16.67 -11.61
C LYS A 346 12.18 16.89 -13.10
N GLY A 347 11.78 18.11 -13.45
CA GLY A 347 11.40 18.46 -14.83
C GLY A 347 10.01 18.00 -15.25
N ALA A 348 9.15 17.56 -14.32
CA ALA A 348 7.77 17.20 -14.62
C ALA A 348 6.96 18.38 -15.18
N ASP A 349 6.02 18.06 -16.06
CA ASP A 349 4.98 19.00 -16.48
C ASP A 349 3.88 19.08 -15.43
N PHE A 350 3.66 20.27 -14.88
CA PHE A 350 2.63 20.53 -13.87
C PHE A 350 1.30 20.99 -14.48
N SER A 351 1.22 21.21 -15.80
CA SER A 351 0.01 21.68 -16.48
C SER A 351 -1.28 20.90 -16.11
N PRO A 352 -1.27 19.57 -15.86
CA PRO A 352 -2.50 18.83 -15.50
C PRO A 352 -3.12 19.21 -14.15
N LEU A 353 -2.38 19.94 -13.29
CA LEU A 353 -2.88 20.41 -11.98
C LEU A 353 -3.74 21.67 -12.10
N THR A 354 -3.66 22.40 -13.21
CA THR A 354 -4.29 23.72 -13.39
C THR A 354 -5.79 23.69 -13.08
N ASP A 355 -6.52 22.72 -13.65
CA ASP A 355 -7.97 22.62 -13.46
C ASP A 355 -8.34 22.34 -11.99
N ARG A 356 -7.59 21.48 -11.31
CA ARG A 356 -7.84 21.13 -9.90
C ARG A 356 -7.54 22.32 -9.00
N PHE A 357 -6.44 23.02 -9.28
CA PHE A 357 -6.04 24.20 -8.52
C PHE A 357 -7.02 25.35 -8.67
N THR A 358 -7.61 25.52 -9.85
CA THR A 358 -8.58 26.59 -10.10
C THR A 358 -9.99 26.26 -9.63
N GLN A 359 -10.43 24.99 -9.74
CA GLN A 359 -11.81 24.60 -9.46
C GLN A 359 -12.03 24.07 -8.04
N GLN A 360 -11.06 23.37 -7.44
CA GLN A 360 -11.28 22.63 -6.18
C GLN A 360 -10.42 23.15 -5.03
N VAL A 361 -9.22 23.65 -5.31
CA VAL A 361 -8.32 24.18 -4.27
C VAL A 361 -8.64 25.66 -4.03
N SER A 362 -9.07 25.99 -2.80
CA SER A 362 -9.37 27.37 -2.41
C SER A 362 -8.10 28.21 -2.30
N GLU A 363 -7.09 27.70 -1.59
CA GLU A 363 -5.81 28.38 -1.36
C GLU A 363 -4.65 27.45 -1.72
N LEU A 364 -3.68 27.95 -2.46
CA LEU A 364 -2.45 27.22 -2.80
C LEU A 364 -1.26 27.87 -2.13
N ILE A 365 -0.55 27.11 -1.31
CA ILE A 365 0.69 27.51 -0.67
C ILE A 365 1.82 26.69 -1.29
N THR A 366 2.84 27.33 -1.85
CA THR A 366 3.96 26.64 -2.49
C THR A 366 5.31 26.89 -1.83
N LEU A 367 6.20 25.91 -1.93
CA LEU A 367 7.55 25.95 -1.37
C LEU A 367 8.53 25.10 -2.18
N GLY A 368 9.83 25.26 -1.92
CA GLY A 368 10.89 24.46 -2.53
C GLY A 368 11.26 24.88 -3.95
N LYS A 369 12.17 24.10 -4.55
CA LYS A 369 12.84 24.40 -5.84
C LYS A 369 11.87 24.76 -6.96
N ASP A 370 10.82 23.95 -7.15
CA ASP A 370 9.81 24.17 -8.20
C ASP A 370 8.50 24.78 -7.66
N GLY A 371 8.49 25.28 -6.41
CA GLY A 371 7.37 26.03 -5.84
C GLY A 371 6.88 27.21 -6.70
N PRO A 372 7.78 28.02 -7.32
CA PRO A 372 7.36 29.10 -8.23
C PRO A 372 6.62 28.60 -9.48
N LYS A 373 6.95 27.41 -10.01
CA LYS A 373 6.28 26.84 -11.18
C LYS A 373 4.84 26.43 -10.84
N LEU A 374 4.64 25.83 -9.67
CA LEU A 374 3.29 25.49 -9.18
C LEU A 374 2.47 26.75 -8.87
N ALA A 375 3.11 27.78 -8.29
CA ALA A 375 2.45 29.05 -8.00
C ALA A 375 1.90 29.72 -9.26
N ALA A 376 2.60 29.61 -10.40
CA ALA A 376 2.16 30.15 -11.68
C ALA A 376 0.85 29.52 -12.22
N LEU A 377 0.46 28.34 -11.73
CA LEU A 377 -0.77 27.65 -12.17
C LEU A 377 -2.04 28.16 -11.48
N LYS A 378 -1.92 28.93 -10.38
CA LYS A 378 -3.07 29.50 -9.66
C LYS A 378 -2.76 30.94 -9.24
N VAL A 379 -3.52 31.88 -9.79
CA VAL A 379 -3.49 33.28 -9.37
C VAL A 379 -3.85 33.38 -7.88
N GLY A 380 -3.12 34.19 -7.13
CA GLY A 380 -3.33 34.35 -5.68
C GLY A 380 -2.71 33.24 -4.83
N SER A 381 -1.82 32.42 -5.39
CA SER A 381 -1.02 31.47 -4.62
C SER A 381 -0.01 32.19 -3.70
N HIS A 382 0.32 31.54 -2.60
CA HIS A 382 1.24 32.06 -1.58
C HIS A 382 2.56 31.29 -1.62
N GLN A 383 3.68 31.96 -1.83
CA GLN A 383 5.00 31.32 -1.79
C GLN A 383 5.63 31.48 -0.41
N VAL A 384 6.17 30.40 0.14
CA VAL A 384 6.88 30.39 1.43
C VAL A 384 8.20 29.64 1.32
N LEU A 385 9.12 29.93 2.24
CA LEU A 385 10.45 29.32 2.24
C LEU A 385 10.47 27.97 2.94
N THR A 386 9.67 27.78 3.99
CA THR A 386 9.72 26.58 4.82
C THR A 386 8.36 25.93 5.00
N LEU A 387 8.37 24.63 5.26
CA LEU A 387 7.15 23.87 5.57
C LEU A 387 6.46 24.38 6.84
N ASN A 388 7.21 24.86 7.82
CA ASN A 388 6.64 25.44 9.03
C ASN A 388 5.89 26.75 8.73
N ASP A 389 6.43 27.57 7.84
CA ASP A 389 5.76 28.79 7.38
C ASP A 389 4.49 28.47 6.59
N ALA A 390 4.53 27.41 5.76
CA ALA A 390 3.35 26.92 5.05
C ALA A 390 2.24 26.51 6.01
N VAL A 391 2.57 25.74 7.06
CA VAL A 391 1.61 25.27 8.06
C VAL A 391 1.02 26.45 8.86
N LYS A 392 1.86 27.40 9.28
CA LYS A 392 1.40 28.61 9.97
C LYS A 392 0.50 29.48 9.10
N LEU A 393 0.82 29.62 7.82
CA LEU A 393 0.00 30.38 6.89
C LEU A 393 -1.33 29.68 6.62
N ALA A 394 -1.30 28.36 6.39
CA ALA A 394 -2.51 27.55 6.24
C ALA A 394 -3.44 27.67 7.45
N ALA A 395 -2.89 27.64 8.67
CA ALA A 395 -3.65 27.82 9.91
C ALA A 395 -4.34 29.20 9.99
N LYS A 396 -3.74 30.26 9.43
CA LYS A 396 -4.34 31.60 9.37
C LYS A 396 -5.44 31.72 8.31
N LEU A 397 -5.29 31.00 7.20
CA LEU A 397 -6.23 31.02 6.07
C LEU A 397 -7.43 30.09 6.26
N ALA A 398 -7.27 29.06 7.10
CA ALA A 398 -8.27 28.05 7.40
C ALA A 398 -9.48 28.66 8.15
N ASP A 399 -10.66 28.44 7.62
CA ASP A 399 -11.93 28.69 8.29
C ASP A 399 -12.47 27.41 8.97
N LYS A 400 -13.62 27.53 9.67
CA LYS A 400 -14.28 26.36 10.27
C LYS A 400 -14.61 25.34 9.17
N ASN A 401 -14.29 24.07 9.42
CA ASN A 401 -14.47 22.95 8.49
C ASN A 401 -13.52 22.96 7.28
N ALA A 402 -12.48 23.80 7.27
CA ALA A 402 -11.43 23.73 6.27
C ALA A 402 -10.68 22.40 6.32
N THR A 403 -10.15 21.99 5.18
CA THR A 403 -9.18 20.90 5.06
C THR A 403 -7.86 21.48 4.55
N VAL A 404 -6.80 21.31 5.33
CA VAL A 404 -5.43 21.63 4.93
C VAL A 404 -4.71 20.33 4.54
N MET A 405 -4.14 20.27 3.35
CA MET A 405 -3.46 19.08 2.85
C MET A 405 -2.05 19.39 2.37
N LEU A 406 -1.06 18.63 2.85
CA LEU A 406 0.25 18.51 2.20
C LEU A 406 0.15 17.43 1.12
N SER A 407 0.08 17.81 -0.15
CA SER A 407 0.15 16.87 -1.30
C SER A 407 1.06 17.46 -2.38
N PRO A 408 2.37 17.17 -2.33
CA PRO A 408 3.38 18.08 -2.88
C PRO A 408 3.55 18.08 -4.39
N ALA A 409 3.10 17.04 -5.11
CA ALA A 409 3.37 16.81 -6.53
C ALA A 409 4.87 16.70 -6.90
N CYS A 410 5.77 16.78 -5.92
CA CYS A 410 7.21 16.86 -6.09
C CYS A 410 7.94 15.93 -5.12
N ALA A 411 9.13 15.48 -5.52
CA ALA A 411 10.07 14.84 -4.61
C ALA A 411 10.51 15.84 -3.52
N SER A 412 11.00 15.32 -2.39
CA SER A 412 11.38 16.15 -1.23
C SER A 412 12.88 16.46 -1.15
N LEU A 413 13.68 15.93 -2.08
CA LEU A 413 15.15 15.83 -1.94
C LEU A 413 15.89 17.17 -1.98
N ASP A 414 15.22 18.23 -2.43
CA ASP A 414 15.76 19.59 -2.40
C ASP A 414 15.79 20.20 -0.99
N MET A 415 14.88 19.77 -0.11
CA MET A 415 14.71 20.33 1.25
C MET A 415 14.81 19.29 2.38
N PHE A 416 14.66 18.00 2.07
CA PHE A 416 14.55 16.92 3.05
C PHE A 416 15.28 15.66 2.56
N LYS A 417 15.65 14.77 3.48
CA LYS A 417 16.31 13.48 3.18
C LYS A 417 15.42 12.54 2.35
N ASN A 418 14.11 12.52 2.63
CA ASN A 418 13.12 11.68 1.97
C ASN A 418 11.70 12.22 2.25
N TYR A 419 10.67 11.60 1.67
CA TYR A 419 9.30 12.08 1.81
C TYR A 419 8.74 11.84 3.22
N GLN A 420 9.24 10.83 3.93
CA GLN A 420 8.88 10.52 5.31
C GLN A 420 9.28 11.68 6.22
N GLN A 421 10.54 12.14 6.14
CA GLN A 421 11.01 13.29 6.92
C GLN A 421 10.17 14.55 6.65
N ARG A 422 9.82 14.83 5.38
CA ARG A 422 8.92 15.95 5.04
C ARG A 422 7.56 15.78 5.71
N GLY A 423 7.00 14.58 5.68
CA GLY A 423 5.73 14.26 6.29
C GLY A 423 5.76 14.34 7.83
N ASP A 424 6.84 13.89 8.47
CA ASP A 424 7.06 13.98 9.91
C ASP A 424 7.18 15.44 10.35
N MET A 425 7.90 16.26 9.58
CA MET A 425 8.02 17.70 9.85
C MET A 425 6.68 18.43 9.70
N PHE A 426 5.84 18.02 8.74
CA PHE A 426 4.48 18.53 8.64
C PHE A 426 3.65 18.18 9.89
N VAL A 427 3.67 16.92 10.32
CA VAL A 427 2.96 16.47 11.54
C VAL A 427 3.44 17.25 12.75
N ALA A 428 4.75 17.39 12.93
CA ALA A 428 5.33 18.13 14.05
C ALA A 428 4.91 19.61 14.03
N ALA A 429 4.92 20.25 12.85
CA ALA A 429 4.48 21.64 12.70
C ALA A 429 2.99 21.81 13.02
N VAL A 430 2.14 20.88 12.57
CA VAL A 430 0.69 20.89 12.88
C VAL A 430 0.45 20.71 14.37
N ASN A 431 1.15 19.77 15.01
CA ASN A 431 1.04 19.52 16.46
C ASN A 431 1.57 20.69 17.30
N GLY A 432 2.49 21.49 16.75
CA GLY A 432 3.01 22.71 17.38
C GLY A 432 2.10 23.93 17.25
N LEU A 433 0.96 23.84 16.56
CA LEU A 433 0.01 24.94 16.47
C LEU A 433 -0.66 25.19 17.84
N PRO A 434 -0.79 26.45 18.28
CA PRO A 434 -1.45 26.76 19.53
C PRO A 434 -2.92 26.33 19.46
N LEU A 435 -3.37 25.53 20.44
CA LEU A 435 -4.78 25.27 20.66
C LEU A 435 -5.46 26.60 21.00
N THR A 436 -6.29 27.13 20.11
CA THR A 436 -7.14 28.27 20.44
C THR A 436 -8.12 27.80 21.51
N LYS A 437 -7.96 28.28 22.75
CA LYS A 437 -8.98 28.15 23.80
C LYS A 437 -10.26 28.75 23.25
N GLY A 438 -11.22 27.90 22.87
CA GLY A 438 -12.57 28.35 22.55
C GLY A 438 -13.13 29.08 23.76
N GLY A 439 -13.53 30.33 23.56
CA GLY A 439 -14.24 31.12 24.57
C GLY A 439 -15.50 30.39 25.03
N GLN A 440 -15.78 30.53 26.33
CA GLN A 440 -17.04 30.14 26.96
C GLN A 440 -18.24 30.80 26.29
#